data_AF-A0A8H9FVJ3-F1
#
_entry.id   AF-A0A8H9FVJ3-F1
#
_cell.length_a   1.000
_cell.length_b   1.000
_cell.length_c   1.000
_cell.angle_alpha   90.00
_cell.angle_beta   90.00
_cell.angle_gamma   90.00
#
_symmetry.space_group_name_H-M   'P 1'
#
loop_
_entity.id
_entity.type
_entity.pdbx_description
1 polymer ?
#
loop_
_entity_poly.entity_id
_entity_poly.type
_entity_poly.pdbx_seq_one_letter_code
_entity_poly.pdbx_strand_id
1 'polypeptide(L)'
;MATTDPRDQQRLLYGAPLSELAATVRSSLGLTQGRLAEVLGLSAPMFSQLVSGQRIKIGNPAVVRRLQLLLDLSSEAAGLTAPELDSRIAAIRDEQPTLTSPTSEDLSTVRVLAASATADQLRDVARAADGAGAGGLGDLLRRAAGAARG
;
A
#
# COMPACT_ATOMS: atom_id res chain seq x y z
N MET A 1 4.94 -33.54 7.39
CA MET A 1 4.64 -32.10 7.50
C MET A 1 4.26 -31.63 6.11
N ALA A 2 2.99 -31.28 5.86
CA ALA A 2 2.55 -30.88 4.54
C ALA A 2 3.14 -29.50 4.21
N THR A 3 4.08 -29.43 3.27
CA THR A 3 4.50 -28.17 2.64
C THR A 3 3.30 -27.60 1.90
N THR A 4 2.57 -26.68 2.53
CA THR A 4 1.46 -25.95 1.91
C THR A 4 1.97 -25.26 0.64
N ASP A 5 1.36 -25.57 -0.51
CA ASP A 5 1.67 -24.97 -1.81
C ASP A 5 1.75 -23.44 -1.66
N PRO A 6 2.79 -22.77 -2.16
CA PRO A 6 2.87 -21.31 -2.19
C PRO A 6 1.59 -20.62 -2.69
N ARG A 7 0.87 -21.22 -3.64
CA ARG A 7 -0.41 -20.68 -4.14
C ARG A 7 -1.54 -20.79 -3.12
N ASP A 8 -1.58 -21.87 -2.35
CA ASP A 8 -2.54 -21.99 -1.25
C ASP A 8 -2.27 -20.97 -0.15
N GLN A 9 -0.99 -20.72 0.16
CA GLN A 9 -0.63 -19.66 1.11
C GLN A 9 -1.00 -18.27 0.59
N GLN A 10 -0.78 -17.99 -0.70
CA GLN A 10 -1.24 -16.76 -1.33
C GLN A 10 -2.76 -16.62 -1.26
N ARG A 11 -3.50 -17.70 -1.51
CA ARG A 11 -4.97 -17.72 -1.40
C ARG A 11 -5.45 -17.39 0.01
N LEU A 12 -4.78 -17.90 1.04
CA LEU A 12 -5.07 -17.55 2.44
C LEU A 12 -4.81 -16.07 2.75
N LEU A 13 -3.80 -15.45 2.13
CA LEU A 13 -3.42 -14.06 2.38
C LEU A 13 -4.21 -13.03 1.55
N TYR A 14 -4.54 -13.38 0.31
CA TYR A 14 -5.05 -12.44 -0.69
C TYR A 14 -6.41 -12.85 -1.27
N GLY A 15 -6.99 -13.96 -0.82
CA GLY A 15 -8.26 -14.51 -1.32
C GLY A 15 -8.12 -15.39 -2.56
N ALA A 16 -7.07 -15.20 -3.37
CA ALA A 16 -6.72 -16.02 -4.52
C ALA A 16 -5.20 -16.03 -4.77
N PRO A 17 -4.66 -16.95 -5.59
CA PRO A 17 -3.27 -16.91 -6.02
C PRO A 17 -2.96 -15.59 -6.75
N LEU A 18 -1.77 -15.02 -6.51
CA LEU A 18 -1.39 -13.74 -7.11
C LEU A 18 -1.32 -13.80 -8.65
N SER A 19 -1.04 -14.98 -9.21
CA SER A 19 -1.10 -15.20 -10.66
C SER A 19 -2.49 -14.98 -11.25
N GLU A 20 -3.54 -15.38 -10.53
CA GLU A 20 -4.93 -15.28 -10.96
C GLU A 20 -5.43 -13.83 -10.86
N LEU A 21 -5.13 -13.18 -9.73
CA LEU A 21 -5.44 -11.76 -9.54
C LEU A 21 -4.74 -10.90 -10.60
N ALA A 22 -3.45 -11.16 -10.86
CA ALA A 22 -2.70 -10.46 -11.91
C ALA A 22 -3.27 -10.70 -13.30
N ALA A 23 -3.68 -11.94 -13.63
CA ALA A 23 -4.30 -12.26 -14.91
C ALA A 23 -5.62 -11.51 -15.09
N THR A 24 -6.44 -11.45 -14.04
CA THR A 24 -7.73 -10.73 -14.02
C THR A 24 -7.53 -9.25 -14.31
N VAL A 25 -6.62 -8.60 -13.58
CA VAL A 25 -6.33 -7.16 -13.77
C VAL A 25 -5.80 -6.90 -15.18
N ARG A 26 -4.83 -7.70 -15.65
CA ARG A 26 -4.26 -7.52 -16.98
C ARG A 26 -5.29 -7.68 -18.09
N SER A 27 -6.14 -8.70 -17.99
CA SER A 27 -7.16 -8.96 -19.00
C SER A 27 -8.23 -7.88 -19.02
N SER A 28 -8.70 -7.45 -17.86
CA SER A 28 -9.80 -6.48 -17.74
C SER A 28 -9.35 -5.06 -18.10
N LEU A 29 -8.10 -4.72 -17.79
CA LEU A 29 -7.55 -3.38 -17.99
C LEU A 29 -6.64 -3.26 -19.22
N GLY A 30 -6.45 -4.34 -20.00
CA GLY A 30 -5.57 -4.34 -21.17
C GLY A 30 -4.08 -4.12 -20.85
N LEU A 31 -3.63 -4.49 -19.65
CA LEU A 31 -2.27 -4.21 -19.20
C LEU A 31 -1.28 -5.33 -19.53
N THR A 32 -0.06 -4.92 -19.90
CA THR A 32 1.08 -5.85 -19.93
C THR A 32 1.54 -6.18 -18.52
N GLN A 33 2.30 -7.28 -18.38
CA GLN A 33 2.90 -7.66 -17.09
C GLN A 33 3.85 -6.58 -16.54
N GLY A 34 4.66 -5.98 -17.42
CA GLY A 34 5.57 -4.89 -17.03
C GLY A 34 4.80 -3.66 -16.55
N ARG A 35 3.75 -3.27 -17.28
CA ARG A 35 2.94 -2.11 -16.90
C ARG A 35 2.19 -2.33 -15.59
N LEU A 36 1.68 -3.53 -15.35
CA LEU A 36 1.08 -3.87 -14.06
C LEU A 36 2.11 -3.78 -12.92
N ALA A 37 3.33 -4.29 -13.11
CA ALA A 37 4.38 -4.18 -12.10
C ALA A 37 4.73 -2.70 -11.79
N GLU A 38 4.83 -1.85 -12.82
CA GLU A 38 5.05 -0.41 -12.66
C GLU A 38 3.94 0.29 -11.86
N VAL A 39 2.67 0.02 -12.19
CA VAL A 39 1.52 0.62 -11.49
C VAL A 39 1.47 0.15 -10.03
N LEU A 40 1.77 -1.12 -9.77
CA LEU A 40 1.87 -1.64 -8.41
C LEU A 40 3.04 -1.06 -7.62
N GLY A 41 4.05 -0.51 -8.30
CA GLY A 41 5.31 -0.04 -7.68
C GLY A 41 6.27 -1.18 -7.35
N LEU A 42 6.24 -2.26 -8.14
CA LEU A 42 7.09 -3.43 -8.01
C LEU A 42 8.13 -3.49 -9.12
N SER A 43 9.31 -4.01 -8.82
CA SER A 43 10.26 -4.38 -9.87
C SER A 43 9.74 -5.58 -10.65
N ALA A 44 10.03 -5.64 -11.96
CA ALA A 44 9.63 -6.75 -12.80
C ALA A 44 10.10 -8.14 -12.28
N PRO A 45 11.33 -8.29 -11.75
CA PRO A 45 11.75 -9.55 -11.14
C PRO A 45 10.93 -9.94 -9.90
N MET A 46 10.65 -8.98 -9.01
CA MET A 46 9.85 -9.22 -7.81
C MET A 46 8.42 -9.62 -8.17
N PHE A 47 7.83 -8.97 -9.17
CA PHE A 47 6.50 -9.34 -9.66
C PHE A 47 6.50 -10.76 -10.26
N SER A 48 7.48 -11.09 -11.10
CA SER A 48 7.64 -12.43 -11.69
C SER A 48 7.78 -13.53 -10.63
N GLN A 49 8.51 -13.28 -9.54
CA GLN A 49 8.61 -14.23 -8.42
C GLN A 49 7.28 -14.46 -7.69
N LEU A 50 6.47 -13.41 -7.54
CA LEU A 50 5.16 -13.51 -6.89
C LEU A 50 4.17 -14.32 -7.75
N VAL A 51 4.06 -14.00 -9.05
CA VAL A 51 3.13 -14.70 -9.96
C VAL A 51 3.57 -16.13 -10.28
N SER A 52 4.86 -16.46 -10.19
CA SER A 52 5.35 -17.83 -10.33
C SER A 52 5.23 -18.67 -9.05
N GLY A 53 4.83 -18.07 -7.92
CA GLY A 53 4.74 -18.75 -6.62
C GLY A 53 6.09 -18.97 -5.94
N GLN A 54 7.19 -18.45 -6.48
CA GLN A 54 8.51 -18.47 -5.82
C GLN A 54 8.54 -17.55 -4.58
N ARG A 55 7.68 -16.53 -4.57
CA ARG A 55 7.50 -15.63 -3.44
C ARG A 55 6.03 -15.56 -3.04
N ILE A 56 5.78 -15.71 -1.74
CA ILE A 56 4.41 -15.77 -1.21
C ILE A 56 3.92 -14.38 -0.80
N LYS A 57 4.73 -13.63 -0.04
CA LYS A 57 4.31 -12.37 0.60
C LYS A 57 4.77 -11.12 -0.16
N ILE A 58 3.85 -10.17 -0.30
CA ILE A 58 4.12 -8.77 -0.63
C ILE A 58 4.48 -8.05 0.68
N GLY A 59 5.72 -7.57 0.80
CA GLY A 59 6.21 -6.92 2.03
C GLY A 59 5.72 -5.48 2.23
N ASN A 60 5.35 -4.80 1.14
CA ASN A 60 4.88 -3.40 1.20
C ASN A 60 3.34 -3.36 1.17
N PRO A 61 2.66 -2.90 2.24
CA PRO A 61 1.20 -2.85 2.28
C PRO A 61 0.58 -1.92 1.23
N ALA A 62 1.29 -0.87 0.80
CA ALA A 62 0.82 0.02 -0.27
C ALA A 62 0.65 -0.72 -1.60
N VAL A 63 1.50 -1.72 -1.87
CA VAL A 63 1.38 -2.56 -3.08
C VAL A 63 0.11 -3.41 -3.02
N VAL A 64 -0.23 -3.96 -1.84
CA VAL A 64 -1.46 -4.73 -1.64
C VAL A 64 -2.69 -3.84 -1.85
N ARG A 65 -2.64 -2.60 -1.34
CA ARG A 65 -3.71 -1.62 -1.56
C ARG A 65 -3.91 -1.29 -3.04
N ARG A 66 -2.83 -1.02 -3.79
CA ARG A 66 -2.94 -0.76 -5.24
C ARG A 66 -3.48 -1.97 -5.99
N LEU A 67 -3.11 -3.20 -5.60
CA LEU A 67 -3.67 -4.41 -6.19
C LEU A 67 -5.19 -4.50 -5.98
N GLN A 68 -5.68 -4.20 -4.78
CA GLN A 68 -7.11 -4.18 -4.48
C GLN A 68 -7.84 -3.14 -5.34
N LEU A 69 -7.32 -1.91 -5.42
CA LEU A 69 -7.92 -0.86 -6.25
C LEU A 69 -7.96 -1.22 -7.74
N LEU A 70 -6.94 -1.92 -8.24
CA LEU A 70 -6.94 -2.39 -9.63
C LEU A 70 -7.97 -3.50 -9.86
N LEU A 71 -8.22 -4.37 -8.88
CA LEU A 71 -9.26 -5.40 -8.95
C LEU A 71 -10.67 -4.78 -8.91
N ASP A 72 -10.88 -3.77 -8.07
CA ASP A 72 -12.12 -3.00 -8.03
C ASP A 72 -12.35 -2.31 -9.38
N LEU A 73 -11.33 -1.61 -9.91
CA LEU A 73 -11.38 -0.98 -11.23
C LEU A 73 -11.62 -1.99 -12.36
N SER A 74 -11.10 -3.21 -12.25
CA SER A 74 -11.34 -4.28 -13.23
C SER A 74 -12.82 -4.66 -13.31
N SER A 75 -13.56 -4.56 -12.20
CA SER A 75 -15.00 -4.82 -12.16
C SER A 75 -15.82 -3.69 -12.80
N GLU A 76 -15.29 -2.46 -12.80
CA GLU A 76 -15.92 -1.28 -13.40
C GLU A 76 -15.53 -1.05 -14.87
N ALA A 77 -14.49 -1.71 -15.36
CA ALA A 77 -13.83 -1.42 -16.64
C ALA A 77 -14.78 -1.45 -17.86
N ALA A 78 -15.80 -2.32 -17.86
CA ALA A 78 -16.75 -2.43 -18.96
C ALA A 78 -17.60 -1.16 -19.18
N GLY A 79 -17.73 -0.30 -18.17
CA GLY A 79 -18.47 0.96 -18.24
C GLY A 79 -17.61 2.18 -18.51
N LEU A 80 -16.29 2.03 -18.67
CA LEU A 80 -15.35 3.14 -18.79
C LEU A 80 -14.77 3.23 -20.21
N THR A 81 -14.53 4.45 -20.65
CA THR A 81 -13.74 4.70 -21.85
C THR A 81 -12.25 4.48 -21.58
N ALA A 82 -11.47 4.20 -22.63
CA ALA A 82 -10.01 4.07 -22.52
C ALA A 82 -9.30 5.25 -21.80
N PRO A 83 -9.59 6.53 -22.11
CA PRO A 83 -8.94 7.65 -21.41
C PRO A 83 -9.33 7.75 -19.92
N GLU A 84 -10.56 7.39 -19.55
CA GLU A 84 -10.98 7.34 -18.15
C GLU A 84 -10.24 6.23 -17.40
N LEU A 85 -10.09 5.07 -18.04
CA LEU A 85 -9.37 3.94 -17.47
C LEU A 85 -7.89 4.28 -17.25
N ASP A 86 -7.23 4.85 -18.25
CA ASP A 86 -5.83 5.29 -18.16
C ASP A 86 -5.64 6.33 -17.04
N SER A 87 -6.57 7.28 -16.92
CA SER A 87 -6.55 8.29 -15.86
C SER A 87 -6.68 7.68 -14.47
N ARG A 88 -7.57 6.70 -14.28
CA ARG A 88 -7.74 6.00 -13.01
C ARG A 88 -6.55 5.12 -12.67
N ILE A 89 -5.95 4.43 -13.64
CA ILE A 89 -4.73 3.64 -13.46
C ILE A 89 -3.56 4.55 -13.03
N ALA A 90 -3.42 5.72 -13.66
CA ALA A 90 -2.43 6.71 -13.27
C ALA A 90 -2.66 7.20 -11.84
N ALA A 91 -3.90 7.49 -11.46
CA ALA A 91 -4.25 7.89 -10.10
C ALA A 91 -3.90 6.80 -9.06
N ILE A 92 -4.14 5.52 -9.34
CA ILE A 92 -3.76 4.40 -8.44
C ILE A 92 -2.22 4.29 -8.30
N ARG A 93 -1.48 4.48 -9.39
CA ARG A 93 -0.01 4.48 -9.35
C ARG A 93 0.51 5.63 -8.49
N ASP A 94 -0.03 6.82 -8.73
CA ASP A 94 0.39 8.06 -8.08
C ASP A 94 -0.20 8.21 -6.68
N GLU A 95 -1.10 7.30 -6.28
CA GLU A 95 -1.56 7.11 -4.92
C GLU A 95 -0.32 6.78 -4.05
N GLN A 96 0.29 7.84 -3.54
CA GLN A 96 1.10 7.78 -2.33
C GLN A 96 0.22 7.16 -1.25
N PRO A 97 0.77 6.39 -0.29
CA PRO A 97 0.01 6.01 0.91
C PRO A 97 -0.45 7.29 1.60
N THR A 98 -1.63 7.76 1.22
CA THR A 98 -2.29 8.92 1.79
C THR A 98 -2.87 8.44 3.10
N LEU A 99 -2.01 8.35 4.12
CA LEU A 99 -2.21 8.59 5.56
C LEU A 99 -3.62 8.42 6.18
N THR A 100 -4.49 7.56 5.65
CA THR A 100 -5.90 7.41 6.05
C THR A 100 -6.22 5.99 6.53
N SER A 101 -5.23 5.10 6.57
CA SER A 101 -5.31 3.87 7.36
C SER A 101 -4.00 3.72 8.12
N PRO A 102 -3.99 3.92 9.45
CA PRO A 102 -2.77 3.74 10.20
C PRO A 102 -2.40 2.25 10.15
N THR A 103 -1.22 1.95 9.61
CA THR A 103 -0.66 0.59 9.67
C THR A 103 -0.43 0.23 11.14
N SER A 104 -0.44 -1.06 11.49
CA SER A 104 -0.15 -1.48 12.87
C SER A 104 1.20 -0.95 13.38
N GLU A 105 2.18 -0.76 12.50
CA GLU A 105 3.48 -0.16 12.83
C GLU A 105 3.38 1.35 13.12
N ASP A 106 2.56 2.11 12.37
CA ASP A 106 2.34 3.53 12.63
C ASP A 106 1.67 3.76 13.99
N LEU A 107 0.67 2.94 14.34
CA LEU A 107 0.04 2.98 15.66
C LEU A 107 1.03 2.67 16.79
N SER A 108 1.96 1.73 16.55
CA SER A 108 3.00 1.40 17.52
C SER A 108 3.99 2.55 17.70
N THR A 109 4.42 3.20 16.61
CA THR A 109 5.34 4.34 16.62
C THR A 109 4.70 5.56 17.30
N VAL A 110 3.44 5.87 16.98
CA VAL A 110 2.65 6.93 17.63
C VAL A 110 2.56 6.70 19.14
N ARG A 111 2.34 5.45 19.57
CA ARG A 111 2.25 5.10 21.00
C ARG A 111 3.60 5.24 21.73
N VAL A 112 4.70 4.84 21.10
CA VAL A 112 6.06 5.00 21.66
C VAL A 112 6.40 6.48 21.81
N LEU A 113 6.15 7.31 20.79
CA LEU A 113 6.37 8.75 20.85
C LEU A 113 5.51 9.41 21.94
N ALA A 114 4.22 9.05 22.01
CA ALA A 114 3.29 9.57 23.01
C ALA A 114 3.68 9.21 24.46
N ALA A 115 4.40 8.10 24.67
CA ALA A 115 4.92 7.70 25.97
C ALA A 115 6.27 8.35 26.31
N SER A 116 6.95 8.95 25.33
CA SER A 116 8.33 9.44 25.47
C SER A 116 8.41 10.93 25.78
N ALA A 117 7.34 11.69 25.56
CA ALA A 117 7.29 13.13 25.76
C ALA A 117 5.85 13.61 26.05
N THR A 118 5.74 14.80 26.63
CA THR A 118 4.45 15.46 26.84
C THR A 118 3.84 15.93 25.52
N ALA A 119 2.52 16.14 25.51
CA ALA A 119 1.82 16.63 24.32
C ALA A 119 2.39 17.97 23.81
N ASP A 120 2.82 18.85 24.71
CA ASP A 120 3.39 20.16 24.33
C ASP A 120 4.78 20.03 23.73
N GLN A 121 5.66 19.19 24.30
CA GLN A 121 6.97 18.89 23.71
C GLN A 121 6.82 18.29 22.31
N LEU A 122 5.86 17.38 22.11
CA LEU A 122 5.59 16.78 20.80
C LEU A 122 5.10 17.82 19.79
N ARG A 123 4.26 18.79 20.20
CA ARG A 123 3.80 19.89 19.34
C ARG A 123 4.92 20.85 18.97
N ASP A 124 5.80 21.18 19.92
CA ASP A 124 6.93 22.08 19.67
C ASP A 124 7.92 21.48 18.67
N VAL A 125 8.25 20.19 18.83
CA VAL A 125 9.11 19.47 17.87
C VAL A 125 8.42 19.33 16.52
N ALA A 126 7.09 19.14 16.48
CA ALA A 126 6.35 19.10 15.21
C ALA A 126 6.50 20.41 14.43
N ARG A 127 6.39 21.58 15.09
CA ARG A 127 6.60 22.89 14.44
C ARG A 127 8.03 23.07 13.95
N ALA A 128 9.02 22.58 14.70
CA ALA A 128 10.41 22.61 14.25
C ALA A 128 10.64 21.71 13.02
N ALA A 129 10.00 20.54 12.97
CA ALA A 129 10.05 19.63 11.82
C ALA A 129 9.42 20.27 10.57
N ASP A 130 8.30 20.98 10.71
CA ASP A 130 7.68 21.72 9.61
C ASP A 130 8.62 22.81 9.07
N GLY A 131 9.26 23.59 9.96
CA GLY A 131 10.24 24.61 9.59
C GLY A 131 11.50 24.06 8.90
N ALA A 132 11.82 22.79 9.13
CA ALA A 132 12.91 22.07 8.47
C ALA A 132 12.49 21.37 7.16
N GLY A 133 11.24 21.50 6.73
CA GLY A 133 10.71 20.83 5.54
C GLY A 133 10.37 19.35 5.73
N ALA A 134 10.34 18.85 6.96
CA ALA A 134 10.03 17.46 7.30
C ALA A 134 8.54 17.29 7.69
N GLY A 135 7.62 17.74 6.83
CA GLY A 135 6.18 17.78 7.13
C GLY A 135 5.56 16.43 7.54
N GLY A 136 6.03 15.33 6.95
CA GLY A 136 5.59 13.98 7.34
C GLY A 136 5.96 13.60 8.77
N LEU A 137 7.11 14.05 9.27
CA LEU A 137 7.50 13.87 10.67
C LEU A 137 6.66 14.77 11.59
N GLY A 138 6.36 16.00 11.16
CA GLY A 138 5.47 16.91 11.88
C GLY A 138 4.07 16.32 12.10
N ASP A 139 3.51 15.68 11.08
CA ASP A 139 2.20 15.01 11.17
C ASP A 139 2.21 13.82 12.15
N LEU A 140 3.28 13.01 12.14
CA LEU A 140 3.43 11.88 13.07
C LEU A 140 3.51 12.36 14.52
N LEU A 141 4.26 13.43 14.79
CA LEU A 141 4.40 14.03 16.11
C LEU A 141 3.09 14.65 16.61
N ARG A 142 2.30 15.29 15.74
CA ARG A 142 0.96 15.79 16.08
C ARG A 142 0.00 14.66 16.47
N ARG A 143 0.05 13.53 15.75
CA ARG A 143 -0.74 12.33 16.08
C ARG A 143 -0.33 11.76 17.44
N ALA A 144 0.98 11.69 17.72
CA ALA A 144 1.50 11.27 19.03
C ALA A 144 1.05 12.22 20.15
N ALA A 145 1.07 13.54 19.93
CA ALA A 145 0.59 14.53 20.90
C ALA A 145 -0.90 14.37 21.23
N GLY A 146 -1.73 13.94 20.27
CA GLY A 146 -3.14 13.63 20.51
C GLY A 146 -3.39 12.33 21.28
N ALA A 147 -2.41 11.43 21.29
CA ALA A 147 -2.45 10.16 22.03
C ALA A 147 -1.72 10.22 23.39
N ALA A 148 -0.87 11.21 23.60
CA ALA A 148 -0.17 11.44 24.86
C ALA A 148 -1.17 11.85 25.96
N ARG A 149 -1.08 11.22 27.13
CA ARG A 149 -1.82 11.68 28.31
C ARG A 149 -1.08 12.92 28.85
N GLY A 150 -1.83 14.01 29.05
CA GLY A 150 -1.33 15.24 29.67
C GLY A 150 -0.82 14.99 31.07
#